data_AF-A0A7C0XEP9-F1
#
_entry.id   AF-A0A7C0XEP9-F1
#
_cell.length_a   1.000
_cell.length_b   1.000
_cell.length_c   1.000
_cell.angle_alpha   90.00
_cell.angle_beta   90.00
_cell.angle_gamma   90.00
#
_symmetry.space_group_name_H-M   'P 1'
#
loop_
_entity.id
_entity.type
_entity.pdbx_description
1 polymer ?
#
loop_
_entity_poly.entity_id
_entity_poly.type
_entity_poly.pdbx_seq_one_letter_code
_entity_poly.pdbx_strand_id
1 'polypeptide(L)' 'MLVKILAPVIALQLALQAYALYDLWKGEEPRGGKLLWGVIILLLGVLGPIIYYAVGRG' A
#
# COMPACT_ATOMS: atom_id res chain seq x y z
N MET A 1 9.07 8.63 -24.59
CA MET A 1 10.35 8.06 -24.09
C MET A 1 10.29 7.78 -22.59
N LEU A 2 9.96 8.79 -21.75
CA LEU A 2 9.91 8.68 -20.29
C LEU A 2 8.93 7.61 -19.74
N VAL A 3 7.72 7.51 -20.30
CA VAL A 3 6.70 6.55 -19.84
C VAL A 3 7.18 5.10 -19.92
N LYS A 4 7.99 4.74 -20.92
CA LYS A 4 8.53 3.37 -21.06
C LYS A 4 9.52 3.01 -19.95
N ILE A 5 10.24 4.00 -19.42
CA ILE A 5 11.23 3.82 -18.34
C ILE A 5 10.52 3.77 -16.98
N LEU A 6 9.48 4.59 -16.79
CA LEU A 6 8.73 4.65 -15.53
C LEU A 6 7.65 3.58 -15.39
N ALA A 7 7.15 3.02 -16.50
CA ALA A 7 6.15 1.96 -16.51
C ALA A 7 6.43 0.82 -15.51
N PRO A 8 7.63 0.22 -15.44
CA PRO A 8 7.90 -0.85 -14.48
C PRO A 8 7.83 -0.38 -13.02
N VAL A 9 8.30 0.84 -12.73
CA VAL A 9 8.28 1.41 -11.38
C VAL A 9 6.84 1.69 -10.94
N ILE A 10 6.04 2.28 -11.82
CA ILE A 10 4.62 2.56 -11.57
C ILE A 10 3.85 1.25 -11.40
N ALA A 11 4.10 0.25 -12.25
CA ALA A 11 3.46 -1.06 -12.14
C ALA A 11 3.79 -1.75 -10.81
N LEU A 12 5.06 -1.71 -10.39
CA LEU A 12 5.48 -2.26 -9.10
C LEU A 12 4.83 -1.51 -7.92
N GLN A 13 4.80 -0.18 -7.99
CA GLN A 13 4.13 0.64 -6.99
C GLN A 13 2.65 0.26 -6.86
N LEU A 14 1.92 0.20 -7.98
CA LEU A 14 0.50 -0.14 -7.97
C LEU A 14 0.25 -1.57 -7.49
N ALA A 15 1.11 -2.53 -7.87
CA ALA A 15 1.03 -3.91 -7.41
C ALA A 15 1.21 -4.03 -5.89
N LEU A 16 2.22 -3.35 -5.34
CA LEU A 16 2.46 -3.28 -3.88
C LEU A 16 1.29 -2.64 -3.15
N GLN A 17 0.77 -1.53 -3.69
CA GLN A 17 -0.33 -0.80 -3.09
C GLN A 17 -1.63 -1.62 -3.10
N ALA A 18 -1.94 -2.30 -4.21
CA ALA A 18 -3.07 -3.20 -4.31
C ALA A 18 -2.93 -4.40 -3.36
N TYR A 19 -1.73 -4.99 -3.26
CA TYR A 19 -1.47 -6.09 -2.35
C TYR A 19 -1.65 -5.68 -0.88
N ALA A 20 -1.21 -4.48 -0.50
CA ALA A 20 -1.42 -3.92 0.83
C ALA A 20 -2.91 -3.71 1.17
N LEU A 21 -3.69 -3.18 0.22
CA LEU A 21 -5.14 -3.03 0.42
C LEU A 21 -5.86 -4.38 0.51
N TYR A 22 -5.44 -5.37 -0.28
CA TYR A 22 -5.97 -6.72 -0.20
C TYR A 22 -5.65 -7.38 1.15
N ASP A 23 -4.40 -7.26 1.61
CA ASP A 23 -3.97 -7.75 2.92
C ASP A 23 -4.74 -7.05 4.06
N LEU A 24 -4.91 -5.73 3.99
CA LEU A 24 -5.69 -4.94 4.95
C LEU A 24 -7.15 -5.38 5.02
N TRP A 25 -7.78 -5.69 3.88
CA TRP A 25 -9.17 -6.11 3.84
C TRP A 25 -9.35 -7.52 4.41
N LYS A 26 -8.49 -8.46 3.98
CA LYS A 26 -8.57 -9.88 4.33
C LYS A 26 -8.01 -10.21 5.71
N GLY A 27 -7.05 -9.43 6.20
CA GLY A 27 -6.39 -9.61 7.48
C GLY A 27 -7.27 -9.26 8.67
N GLU A 28 -6.69 -9.49 9.85
CA GLU A 28 -7.26 -9.08 11.14
C GLU A 28 -7.31 -7.54 11.27
N GLU A 29 -7.92 -7.06 12.35
CA GLU A 29 -8.01 -5.62 12.61
C GLU A 29 -6.61 -5.03 12.84
N PRO A 30 -6.12 -4.14 11.95
CA PRO A 30 -4.80 -3.53 12.10
C PRO A 30 -4.82 -2.48 13.22
N ARG A 31 -3.66 -2.12 13.77
CA ARG A 31 -3.55 -1.08 14.79
C ARG A 31 -4.14 0.25 14.35
N GLY A 32 -5.18 0.73 15.01
CA GLY A 32 -5.84 2.00 14.64
C GLY A 32 -6.92 1.86 13.57
N GLY A 33 -7.24 0.63 13.14
CA GLY A 33 -8.42 0.31 12.32
C GLY A 33 -8.18 0.34 10.82
N LYS A 34 -9.02 -0.41 10.08
CA LYS A 34 -8.87 -0.59 8.63
C LYS A 34 -8.97 0.71 7.84
N LEU A 35 -9.84 1.63 8.27
CA LEU A 35 -10.05 2.91 7.56
C LEU A 35 -8.79 3.79 7.56
N LEU A 36 -8.11 3.90 8.70
CA LEU A 36 -6.89 4.69 8.83
C LEU A 36 -5.82 4.20 7.86
N TRP A 37 -5.56 2.90 7.86
CA TRP A 37 -4.55 2.31 6.99
C TRP A 37 -4.92 2.35 5.52
N GLY A 38 -6.20 2.21 5.17
CA GLY A 38 -6.67 2.38 3.80
C GLY A 38 -6.34 3.78 3.25
N VAL A 39 -6.56 4.82 4.06
CA VAL A 39 -6.20 6.20 3.70
C VAL A 39 -4.68 6.37 3.58
N ILE A 40 -3.91 5.84 4.52
CA ILE A 40 -2.43 5.92 4.52
C ILE A 40 -1.85 5.24 3.27
N ILE A 41 -2.31 4.04 2.94
CA ILE A 41 -1.86 3.27 1.77
C ILE A 41 -2.15 4.02 0.47
N LEU A 42 -3.30 4.69 0.37
CA LEU A 42 -3.69 5.43 -0.83
C LEU A 42 -2.98 6.78 -0.98
N LEU A 43 -2.79 7.53 0.11
CA LEU A 43 -2.25 8.90 0.06
C LEU A 43 -0.71 8.94 0.01
N LEU A 44 -0.03 8.00 0.66
CA LEU A 44 1.43 8.02 0.74
C LEU A 44 2.13 7.22 -0.39
N GLY A 45 1.37 6.68 -1.34
CA GLY A 45 1.90 5.89 -2.45
C GLY A 45 2.74 4.71 -1.96
N VAL A 46 3.97 4.54 -2.46
CA VAL A 46 4.89 3.46 -2.05
C VAL A 46 5.17 3.45 -0.53
N LEU A 47 5.19 4.62 0.12
CA LEU A 47 5.47 4.69 1.56
C LEU A 47 4.31 4.11 2.39
N GLY A 48 3.08 4.19 1.91
CA GLY A 48 1.90 3.72 2.62
C GLY A 48 1.94 2.21 2.93
N PRO A 49 2.09 1.33 1.92
CA PRO A 49 2.32 -0.10 2.11
C PRO A 49 3.50 -0.42 3.02
N ILE A 50 4.63 0.30 2.87
CA ILE A 50 5.83 0.07 3.69
C ILE A 50 5.51 0.31 5.17
N ILE A 51 4.88 1.44 5.49
CA ILE A 51 4.52 1.79 6.87
C ILE A 51 3.44 0.83 7.39
N TYR A 52 2.44 0.47 6.58
CA TYR A 52 1.41 -0.50 6.96
C TYR A 52 2.01 -1.85 7.34
N TYR A 53 2.91 -2.40 6.51
CA TYR A 53 3.55 -3.67 6.83
C TYR A 53 4.52 -3.60 8.00
N ALA A 54 5.18 -2.44 8.21
CA ALA A 54 6.10 -2.27 9.32
C ALA A 54 5.40 -2.05 10.67
N VAL A 55 4.28 -1.33 10.69
CA VAL A 55 3.65 -0.84 11.93
C VAL A 55 2.19 -1.25 12.07
N GLY A 56 1.43 -1.23 10.97
CA GLY A 56 -0.03 -1.36 10.98
C GLY A 56 -0.56 -2.79 11.04
N ARG A 57 0.13 -3.73 10.41
CA ARG A 57 -0.34 -5.12 10.22
C ARG A 57 -0.36 -5.97 11.50
N GLY A 58 0.39 -5.58 12.54
CA GLY A 58 0.49 -6.34 13.79
C GLY A 58 -0.35 -5.79 14.92
#